data_AF-A0A969K7R6-F1
#
_entry.id   AF-A0A969K7R6-F1
#
_cell.length_a   1.000
_cell.length_b   1.000
_cell.length_c   1.000
_cell.angle_alpha   90.00
_cell.angle_beta   90.00
_cell.angle_gamma   90.00
#
_symmetry.space_group_name_H-M   'P 1'
#
loop_
_entity.id
_entity.type
_entity.pdbx_description
1 polymer ?
#
loop_
_entity_poly.entity_id
_entity_poly.type
_entity_poly.pdbx_seq_one_letter_code
_entity_poly.pdbx_strand_id
1 'polypeptide(L)'
;MTLFGYIVLMTFGEAMWQPRFLQYAAEIAPEGKTGLYMGVAQFPWFLTKLLVPLYSGYMLARYCPPEGARDTETMWLYFAIIAMSSTVLLILAKGWLGRDFKTKHA
;
A
#
# COMPACT_ATOMS: atom_id res chain seq x y z
N MET A 1 19.76 -12.41 -10.85
CA MET A 1 19.87 -12.17 -9.39
C MET A 1 18.94 -11.07 -8.88
N THR A 2 18.85 -9.92 -9.55
CA THR A 2 18.06 -8.76 -9.10
C THR A 2 16.55 -9.03 -8.96
N LEU A 3 15.94 -9.75 -9.91
CA LEU A 3 14.52 -10.12 -9.85
C LEU A 3 14.19 -11.03 -8.67
N PHE A 4 15.04 -12.03 -8.39
CA PHE A 4 14.82 -12.95 -7.28
C PHE A 4 14.88 -12.23 -5.93
N GLY A 5 15.89 -11.36 -5.74
CA GLY A 5 15.98 -10.51 -4.55
C GLY A 5 14.78 -9.58 -4.40
N TYR A 6 14.31 -8.98 -5.50
CA TYR A 6 13.10 -8.16 -5.50
C TYR A 6 11.86 -8.94 -5.06
N ILE A 7 11.62 -10.13 -5.64
CA ILE A 7 10.48 -10.97 -5.28
C ILE A 7 10.54 -11.34 -3.79
N VAL A 8 11.69 -11.81 -3.30
CA VAL A 8 11.85 -12.19 -1.88
C VAL A 8 11.56 -11.01 -0.95
N LEU A 9 12.11 -9.83 -1.26
CA LEU A 9 11.91 -8.62 -0.45
C LEU A 9 10.44 -8.18 -0.45
N MET A 10 9.79 -8.18 -1.62
CA MET A 10 8.38 -7.81 -1.75
C MET A 10 7.47 -8.81 -1.04
N THR A 11 7.70 -10.12 -1.23
CA THR A 11 6.92 -11.17 -0.57
C THR A 11 7.05 -11.08 0.96
N PHE A 12 8.25 -10.82 1.47
CA PHE A 12 8.44 -10.65 2.91
C PHE A 12 7.69 -9.41 3.44
N GLY A 13 7.75 -8.30 2.71
CA GLY A 13 6.99 -7.09 3.03
C GLY A 13 5.49 -7.33 3.08
N GLU A 14 4.94 -7.99 2.07
CA GLU A 14 3.51 -8.30 1.96
C GLU A 14 3.07 -9.28 3.06
N ALA A 15 3.86 -10.31 3.35
CA ALA A 15 3.60 -11.29 4.40
C ALA A 15 3.56 -10.67 5.80
N MET A 16 4.34 -9.61 6.07
CA MET A 16 4.27 -8.89 7.35
C MET A 16 3.03 -8.00 7.45
N TRP A 17 2.61 -7.36 6.34
CA TRP A 17 1.54 -6.37 6.35
C TRP A 17 0.15 -7.02 6.38
N GLN A 18 -0.08 -8.05 5.57
CA GLN A 18 -1.38 -8.67 5.36
C GLN A 18 -2.07 -9.17 6.65
N PRO A 19 -1.41 -9.95 7.55
CA PRO A 19 -2.05 -10.43 8.77
C PRO A 19 -2.29 -9.29 9.78
N ARG A 20 -1.35 -8.34 9.89
CA ARG A 20 -1.39 -7.26 10.88
C ARG A 20 -2.48 -6.25 10.58
N PHE A 21 -2.73 -5.97 9.30
CA PHE A 21 -3.79 -5.07 8.88
C PHE A 21 -5.19 -5.62 9.22
N LEU A 22 -5.43 -6.91 8.97
CA LEU A 22 -6.70 -7.55 9.31
C LEU A 22 -6.90 -7.66 10.83
N GLN A 23 -5.83 -7.94 11.59
CA GLN A 23 -5.86 -7.96 13.06
C GLN A 23 -6.20 -6.58 13.63
N TYR A 24 -5.55 -5.52 13.14
CA TYR A 24 -5.84 -4.14 13.55
C TYR A 24 -7.29 -3.74 13.27
N ALA A 25 -7.81 -4.11 12.10
CA ALA A 25 -9.22 -3.88 11.76
C ALA A 25 -10.19 -4.64 12.68
N ALA A 26 -9.83 -5.86 13.10
CA ALA A 26 -10.62 -6.65 14.04
C ALA A 26 -10.59 -6.07 15.46
N GLU A 27 -9.44 -5.58 15.94
CA GLU A 27 -9.28 -4.96 17.27
C GLU A 27 -10.04 -3.63 17.41
N ILE A 28 -10.14 -2.84 16.32
CA ILE A 28 -10.90 -1.58 16.34
C ILE A 28 -12.41 -1.83 16.30
N ALA A 29 -12.85 -3.00 15.83
CA ALA A 29 -14.26 -3.24 15.57
C ALA A 29 -15.08 -3.36 16.87
N PRO A 30 -16.18 -2.58 17.02
CA PRO A 30 -17.07 -2.69 18.17
C PRO A 30 -17.85 -4.00 18.17
N GLU A 31 -18.16 -4.52 19.36
CA GLU A 31 -18.88 -5.77 19.57
C GLU A 31 -20.20 -5.80 18.77
N GLY A 32 -20.42 -6.88 18.01
CA GLY A 32 -21.60 -7.05 17.15
C GLY A 32 -21.52 -6.37 15.77
N LYS A 33 -20.47 -5.62 15.44
CA LYS A 33 -20.26 -5.00 14.10
C LYS A 33 -18.94 -5.37 13.42
N THR A 34 -18.28 -6.43 13.90
CA THR A 34 -17.00 -6.91 13.37
C THR A 34 -17.03 -7.16 11.86
N GLY A 35 -18.10 -7.76 11.34
CA GLY A 35 -18.24 -8.01 9.90
C GLY A 35 -18.27 -6.73 9.03
N LEU A 36 -18.91 -5.66 9.52
CA LEU A 36 -18.98 -4.38 8.79
C LEU A 36 -17.61 -3.68 8.76
N TYR A 37 -16.90 -3.67 9.90
CA TYR A 37 -15.56 -3.08 9.99
C TYR A 37 -14.51 -3.86 9.19
N MET A 38 -14.59 -5.20 9.19
CA MET A 38 -13.74 -6.04 8.33
C MET A 38 -14.05 -5.81 6.83
N GLY A 39 -15.32 -5.57 6.48
CA GLY A 39 -15.72 -5.19 5.12
C GLY A 39 -15.15 -3.82 4.70
N VAL A 40 -15.20 -2.82 5.58
CA VAL A 40 -14.58 -1.52 5.34
C VAL A 40 -13.05 -1.63 5.25
N ALA A 41 -12.43 -2.55 5.99
CA ALA A 41 -11.00 -2.82 5.87
C ALA A 41 -10.59 -3.35 4.49
N GLN A 42 -11.49 -3.93 3.70
CA GLN A 42 -11.20 -4.33 2.31
C GLN A 42 -11.20 -3.16 1.33
N PHE A 43 -11.73 -1.99 1.72
CA PHE A 43 -11.85 -0.82 0.86
C PHE A 43 -10.53 -0.34 0.24
N PRO A 44 -9.38 -0.31 0.96
CA PRO A 44 -8.09 0.00 0.35
C PRO A 44 -7.71 -0.96 -0.76
N TRP A 45 -7.98 -2.27 -0.60
CA TRP A 45 -7.72 -3.28 -1.62
C TRP A 45 -8.62 -3.04 -2.85
N PHE A 46 -9.90 -2.72 -2.64
CA PHE A 46 -10.78 -2.34 -3.74
C PHE A 46 -10.25 -1.10 -4.50
N LEU A 47 -9.83 -0.07 -3.76
CA LEU A 47 -9.32 1.16 -4.35
C LEU A 47 -8.03 0.93 -5.15
N THR A 48 -7.13 0.08 -4.65
CA THR A 48 -5.91 -0.28 -5.41
C THR A 48 -6.25 -1.05 -6.69
N LYS A 49 -7.22 -1.98 -6.67
CA LYS A 49 -7.69 -2.66 -7.91
C LYS A 49 -8.21 -1.70 -8.96
N LEU A 50 -8.79 -0.57 -8.56
CA LEU A 50 -9.36 0.39 -9.50
C LEU A 50 -8.32 1.42 -9.98
N LEU A 51 -7.54 1.99 -9.06
CA LEU A 51 -6.60 3.06 -9.38
C LEU A 51 -5.30 2.55 -10.00
N VAL A 52 -4.77 1.42 -9.54
CA VAL A 52 -3.46 0.92 -9.98
C VAL A 52 -3.45 0.58 -11.47
N PRO A 53 -4.45 -0.12 -12.04
CA PRO A 53 -4.46 -0.40 -13.48
C PRO A 53 -4.59 0.85 -14.35
N LEU A 54 -5.36 1.85 -13.92
CA LEU A 54 -5.49 3.12 -14.64
C LEU A 54 -4.16 3.87 -14.65
N TYR A 55 -3.52 3.97 -13.48
CA TYR A 55 -2.25 4.67 -13.32
C TYR A 55 -1.10 3.94 -14.04
N SER A 56 -0.97 2.63 -13.86
CA SER A 56 0.07 1.83 -14.50
C SER A 56 -0.14 1.74 -16.01
N GLY A 57 -1.39 1.67 -16.49
CA GLY A 57 -1.71 1.70 -17.91
C GLY A 57 -1.28 3.01 -18.59
N TYR A 58 -1.54 4.15 -17.95
CA TYR A 58 -1.08 5.45 -18.45
C TYR A 58 0.46 5.57 -18.47
N MET A 59 1.13 5.14 -17.40
CA MET A 59 2.60 5.13 -17.32
C MET A 59 3.22 4.22 -18.38
N LEU A 60 2.67 3.03 -18.59
CA LEU A 60 3.13 2.09 -19.62
C LEU A 60 2.93 2.68 -21.03
N ALA A 61 1.78 3.28 -21.31
CA ALA A 61 1.54 3.93 -22.60
C ALA A 61 2.51 5.09 -22.87
N ARG A 62 2.93 5.81 -21.82
CA ARG A 62 3.81 6.98 -21.93
C ARG A 62 5.31 6.63 -22.01
N TYR A 63 5.77 5.67 -21.21
CA TYR A 63 7.19 5.35 -21.03
C TYR A 63 7.63 4.05 -21.71
N CYS A 64 6.69 3.13 -21.98
CA CYS A 64 6.94 1.88 -22.67
C CYS A 64 5.95 1.68 -23.84
N PRO A 65 5.96 2.56 -24.85
CA PRO A 65 5.11 2.40 -26.02
C PRO A 65 5.44 1.08 -26.76
N PRO A 66 4.46 0.49 -27.47
CA PRO A 66 4.66 -0.75 -28.20
C PRO A 66 5.76 -0.63 -29.28
N GLU A 67 5.92 0.56 -29.86
CA GLU A 67 6.95 0.90 -30.84
C GLU A 67 7.69 2.18 -30.40
N GLY A 68 9.03 2.17 -30.45
CA GLY A 68 9.89 3.31 -30.09
C GLY A 68 10.87 3.06 -28.93
N ALA A 69 11.59 4.11 -28.53
CA ALA A 69 12.52 4.06 -27.40
C ALA A 69 11.75 3.90 -26.08
N ARG A 70 12.17 2.95 -25.24
CA ARG A 70 11.54 2.64 -23.95
C ARG A 70 12.39 3.22 -22.82
N ASP A 71 11.85 4.19 -22.10
CA ASP A 71 12.47 4.77 -20.91
C ASP A 71 11.86 4.19 -19.64
N THR A 72 12.14 2.91 -19.41
CA THR A 72 11.63 2.18 -18.23
C THR A 72 12.30 2.64 -16.93
N GLU A 73 13.53 3.14 -16.99
CA GLU A 73 14.27 3.65 -15.82
C GLU A 73 13.52 4.80 -15.15
N THR A 74 13.11 5.80 -15.94
CA THR A 74 12.35 6.96 -15.48
C THR A 74 10.99 6.56 -14.90
N MET A 75 10.30 5.59 -15.50
CA MET A 75 9.05 5.04 -14.99
C MET A 75 9.21 4.40 -13.61
N TRP A 76 10.23 3.54 -13.45
CA TRP A 76 10.51 2.87 -12.18
C TRP A 76 10.97 3.85 -11.10
N LEU A 77 11.67 4.93 -11.46
CA LEU A 77 12.04 6.01 -10.55
C LEU A 77 10.79 6.71 -10.00
N TYR A 78 9.80 7.01 -10.84
CA TYR A 78 8.52 7.57 -10.37
C TYR A 78 7.79 6.62 -9.41
N PHE A 79 7.74 5.33 -9.71
CA PHE A 79 7.16 4.34 -8.80
C PHE A 79 7.92 4.26 -7.47
N ALA A 80 9.25 4.33 -7.50
CA ALA A 80 10.06 4.34 -6.28
C ALA A 80 9.76 5.57 -5.41
N ILE A 81 9.65 6.77 -6.01
CA ILE A 81 9.28 7.99 -5.27
C ILE A 81 7.89 7.86 -4.64
N ILE A 82 6.91 7.33 -5.37
CA ILE A 82 5.54 7.15 -4.87
C ILE A 82 5.49 6.10 -3.75
N ALA A 83 6.26 5.02 -3.87
CA ALA A 83 6.37 4.02 -2.81
C ALA A 83 7.02 4.62 -1.55
N MET A 84 8.11 5.37 -1.71
CA MET A 84 8.80 6.03 -0.59
C MET A 84 7.91 7.07 0.08
N SER A 85 7.10 7.82 -0.67
CA SER A 85 6.19 8.82 -0.09
C SER A 85 5.19 8.18 0.87
N SER A 86 4.70 6.97 0.57
CA SER A 86 3.82 6.20 1.47
C SER A 86 4.51 5.83 2.78
N THR A 87 5.77 5.37 2.72
CA THR A 87 6.56 5.07 3.92
C THR A 87 6.84 6.33 4.74
N VAL A 88 7.18 7.43 4.10
CA VAL A 88 7.44 8.72 4.76
C VAL A 88 6.18 9.26 5.43
N LEU A 89 5.04 9.22 4.74
CA LEU A 89 3.73 9.59 5.31
C LEU A 89 3.40 8.77 6.56
N LEU A 90 3.63 7.46 6.53
CA LEU A 90 3.39 6.60 7.69
C LEU A 90 4.33 6.91 8.87
N ILE A 91 5.61 7.22 8.61
CA ILE A 91 6.57 7.62 9.65
C ILE A 91 6.16 8.96 10.28
N LEU A 92 5.74 9.94 9.47
CA LEU A 92 5.26 11.23 9.96
C LEU A 92 3.94 11.10 10.73
N ALA A 93 3.00 10.31 10.20
CA ALA A 93 1.70 10.04 10.83
C ALA A 93 1.82 9.26 12.15
N LYS A 94 2.92 8.52 12.38
CA LYS A 94 3.19 7.83 13.64
C LYS A 94 3.11 8.78 14.86
N GLY A 95 3.58 10.02 14.71
CA GLY A 95 3.51 11.02 15.77
C GLY A 95 2.08 11.49 16.09
N TRP A 96 1.18 11.44 15.11
CA TRP A 96 -0.22 11.82 15.25
C TRP A 96 -1.07 10.65 15.78
N LEU A 97 -0.91 9.45 15.21
CA LEU A 97 -1.62 8.23 15.64
C LEU A 97 -1.31 7.85 17.10
N GLY A 98 -0.07 8.07 17.56
CA GLY A 98 0.32 7.78 18.94
C GLY A 98 -0.32 8.68 20.00
N ARG A 99 -0.89 9.84 19.61
CA ARG A 99 -1.60 10.74 20.55
C ARG A 99 -3.03 10.26 20.81
N ASP A 100 -3.69 9.66 19.82
CA ASP A 100 -5.08 9.18 19.94
C ASP A 100 -5.21 7.85 20.69
N PHE A 101 -4.17 6.99 20.67
CA PHE A 101 -4.20 5.74 21.45
C PHE A 101 -4.12 5.94 22.97
N LYS A 102 -3.68 7.12 23.46
CA LYS A 102 -3.62 7.41 24.90
C LYS A 102 -4.96 7.75 25.54
N THR A 103 -6.01 8.04 24.77
CA THR A 103 -7.29 8.51 25.31
C THR A 103 -8.36 7.43 25.45
N LYS A 104 -8.14 6.21 24.93
CA LYS A 104 -9.15 5.13 24.97
C LYS A 104 -8.96 4.09 26.08
N HIS A 105 -7.93 4.25 26.92
CA HIS A 105 -7.68 3.41 28.09
C HIS A 105 -7.65 4.20 29.41
N ALA A 106 -8.28 5.37 29.46
CA ALA A 106 -8.56 6.09 30.70
C ALA A 106 -10.05 5.93 31.07
#